data_AF-A0A8S3DDA9-F1
#
_entry.id   AF-A0A8S3DDA9-F1
#
_cell.length_a   1.000
_cell.length_b   1.000
_cell.length_c   1.000
_cell.angle_alpha   90.00
_cell.angle_beta   90.00
_cell.angle_gamma   90.00
#
_symmetry.space_group_name_H-M   'P 1'
#
loop_
_entity.id
_entity.type
_entity.pdbx_description
1 polymer ?
#
loop_
_entity_poly.entity_id
_entity_poly.type
_entity_poly.pdbx_seq_one_letter_code
_entity_poly.pdbx_strand_id
1 'polypeptide(L)' 'KLRHVYDELKAINADAAEPKARRILAGLGFTSKMISRPSKSFSGGWRMRISLARALYIEPTLLMLDEPTNHLDLNAVIWL' A
#
# COMPACT_ATOMS: atom_id res chain seq x y z
N LYS A 1 -0.33 -28.91 16.66
CA LYS A 1 0.74 -28.25 15.87
C LYS A 1 0.19 -27.25 14.85
N LEU A 2 -0.69 -27.62 13.90
CA LEU A 2 -1.24 -26.66 12.92
C LEU A 2 -2.10 -25.54 13.51
N ARG A 3 -2.95 -25.83 14.51
CA ARG A 3 -3.80 -24.82 15.17
C ARG A 3 -2.98 -23.69 15.82
N HIS A 4 -1.90 -24.04 16.52
CA HIS A 4 -1.03 -23.07 17.18
C HIS A 4 -0.38 -22.09 16.18
N VAL A 5 0.04 -22.59 15.01
CA VAL A 5 0.59 -21.74 13.93
C VAL A 5 -0.50 -20.83 13.34
N TYR A 6 -1.72 -21.34 13.17
CA TYR A 6 -2.86 -20.52 12.73
C TYR A 6 -3.22 -19.45 13.75
N ASP A 7 -3.21 -19.77 15.04
CA ASP A 7 -3.50 -18.82 16.12
C ASP A 7 -2.43 -17.73 16.22
N GLU A 8 -1.15 -18.07 16.02
CA GLU A 8 -0.05 -17.10 15.92
C GLU A 8 -0.16 -16.20 14.68
N LEU A 9 -0.48 -16.76 13.50
CA LEU A 9 -0.71 -16.00 12.27
C LEU A 9 -1.91 -15.04 12.39
N LYS A 10 -2.96 -15.49 13.05
CA LYS A 10 -4.16 -14.68 13.32
C LYS A 10 -3.88 -13.60 14.36
N ALA A 11 -3.03 -13.88 15.36
CA ALA A 11 -2.59 -12.92 16.36
C ALA A 11 -1.74 -11.79 15.75
N ILE A 12 -0.94 -12.07 14.73
CA ILE A 12 -0.23 -11.03 13.95
C ILE A 12 -1.10 -10.40 12.85
N ASN A 13 -2.38 -10.78 12.77
CA ASN A 13 -3.35 -10.30 11.79
C ASN A 13 -2.84 -10.43 10.34
N ALA A 14 -2.14 -11.53 10.03
CA ALA A 14 -1.56 -11.78 8.72
C ALA A 14 -2.61 -11.71 7.60
N ASP A 15 -3.83 -12.15 7.92
CA ASP A 15 -4.99 -12.17 7.03
C ASP A 15 -5.47 -10.75 6.67
N ALA A 16 -5.17 -9.74 7.49
CA ALA A 16 -5.57 -8.34 7.30
C ALA A 16 -4.52 -7.50 6.56
N ALA A 17 -3.28 -7.98 6.47
CA ALA A 17 -2.17 -7.28 5.84
C ALA A 17 -2.42 -7.00 4.36
N GLU A 18 -2.75 -8.03 3.58
CA GLU A 18 -2.99 -7.90 2.14
C GLU A 18 -4.23 -7.02 1.84
N PRO A 19 -5.39 -7.21 2.49
CA PRO A 19 -6.53 -6.31 2.34
C PRO A 19 -6.19 -4.84 2.65
N LYS A 20 -5.42 -4.56 3.71
CA LYS A 20 -4.97 -3.20 4.05
C LYS A 20 -4.10 -2.60 2.94
N ALA A 21 -3.12 -3.35 2.45
CA ALA A 21 -2.25 -2.90 1.36
C ALA A 21 -3.04 -2.63 0.07
N ARG A 22 -3.98 -3.51 -0.29
CA ARG A 22 -4.84 -3.35 -1.47
C ARG A 22 -5.73 -2.12 -1.36
N ARG A 23 -6.27 -1.83 -0.17
CA ARG A 23 -7.08 -0.62 0.07
C ARG A 23 -6.27 0.66 -0.15
N ILE A 24 -5.04 0.72 0.38
CA ILE A 24 -4.14 1.88 0.20
C ILE A 24 -3.79 2.06 -1.28
N LEU A 25 -3.40 0.98 -1.96
CA LEU A 25 -3.07 1.03 -3.38
C LEU A 25 -4.28 1.45 -4.23
N ALA A 26 -5.48 0.94 -3.95
CA ALA A 26 -6.68 1.33 -4.67
C ALA A 26 -6.97 2.84 -4.53
N GLY A 27 -6.81 3.39 -3.32
CA GLY A 27 -6.94 4.82 -3.05
C GLY A 27 -5.93 5.69 -3.82
N LEU A 28 -4.72 5.18 -4.03
CA LEU A 28 -3.69 5.83 -4.85
C LEU A 28 -3.84 5.60 -6.37
N GLY A 29 -4.96 5.01 -6.80
CA GLY A 29 -5.32 4.82 -8.21
C GLY A 29 -4.85 3.51 -8.84
N PHE A 30 -4.39 2.52 -8.05
CA PHE A 30 -4.01 1.22 -8.60
C PHE A 30 -5.24 0.34 -8.85
N THR A 31 -5.40 -0.10 -10.10
CA THR A 31 -6.43 -1.10 -10.44
C THR A 31 -6.02 -2.51 -10.00
N SER A 32 -6.98 -3.44 -9.90
CA SER A 32 -6.69 -4.84 -9.55
C SER A 32 -5.67 -5.49 -10.49
N LYS A 33 -5.69 -5.12 -11.78
CA LYS A 33 -4.70 -5.58 -12.78
C LYS A 33 -3.30 -5.01 -12.55
N MET A 34 -3.21 -3.82 -11.95
CA MET A 34 -1.92 -3.17 -11.65
C MET A 34 -1.29 -3.76 -10.39
N ILE A 35 -2.09 -4.10 -9.38
CA ILE A 35 -1.59 -4.67 -8.12
C ILE A 35 -0.85 -5.99 -8.34
N SER A 36 -1.25 -6.79 -9.34
CA SER A 36 -0.57 -8.05 -9.68
C SER A 36 0.66 -7.88 -10.58
N ARG A 37 0.98 -6.67 -11.05
CA ARG A 37 2.10 -6.44 -11.96
C ARG A 37 3.42 -6.22 -11.21
N PRO A 38 4.57 -6.65 -11.79
CA PRO A 38 5.88 -6.36 -11.22
C PRO A 38 6.14 -4.85 -11.11
N SER A 39 6.67 -4.42 -9.96
CA SER A 39 6.96 -3.01 -9.66
C SER A 39 7.90 -2.35 -10.67
N LYS A 40 8.85 -3.12 -11.23
CA LYS A 40 9.80 -2.67 -12.26
C LYS A 40 9.14 -2.27 -13.59
N SER A 41 7.90 -2.70 -13.85
CA SER A 41 7.16 -2.38 -15.07
C SER A 41 6.45 -1.01 -15.04
N PHE A 42 6.53 -0.30 -13.92
CA PHE A 42 5.88 0.99 -13.72
C PHE A 42 6.80 2.17 -14.02
N SER A 43 6.21 3.28 -14.48
CA SER A 43 6.91 4.57 -14.64
C SER A 43 7.46 5.09 -13.29
N GLY A 44 8.29 6.14 -13.33
CA GLY A 44 8.80 6.81 -12.12
C GLY A 44 7.69 7.25 -11.16
N GLY A 45 6.67 7.97 -11.66
CA GLY A 45 5.56 8.44 -10.83
C GLY A 45 4.76 7.30 -10.18
N TRP A 46 4.47 6.24 -10.92
CA TRP A 46 3.82 5.05 -10.37
C TRP A 46 4.67 4.36 -9.29
N ARG A 47 6.00 4.28 -9.47
CA ARG A 47 6.91 3.74 -8.44
C ARG A 47 6.97 4.64 -7.21
N MET A 48 6.87 5.96 -7.36
CA MET A 48 6.71 6.88 -6.23
C MET A 48 5.41 6.60 -5.46
N ARG A 49 4.28 6.39 -6.16
CA ARG A 49 3.01 6.02 -5.51
C ARG A 49 3.11 4.69 -4.76
N ILE A 50 3.85 3.70 -5.29
CA ILE A 50 4.15 2.44 -4.55
C ILE A 50 4.94 2.74 -3.27
N SER A 51 5.93 3.64 -3.33
CA SER A 51 6.72 4.05 -2.15
C SER A 51 5.84 4.73 -1.09
N LEU A 52 4.95 5.65 -1.52
CA LEU A 52 3.97 6.30 -0.65
C LEU A 52 3.04 5.26 -0.02
N ALA A 53 2.50 4.32 -0.80
CA ALA A 53 1.65 3.25 -0.30
C ALA A 53 2.35 2.43 0.80
N ARG A 54 3.64 2.13 0.62
CA ARG A 54 4.45 1.43 1.62
C ARG A 54 4.62 2.26 2.90
N ALA A 55 4.89 3.55 2.78
CA ALA A 55 5.04 4.43 3.93
C ALA A 55 3.73 4.54 4.74
N LEU A 56 2.59 4.70 4.06
CA LEU A 56 1.26 4.70 4.69
C LEU A 56 0.91 3.36 5.33
N TYR A 57 1.31 2.24 4.71
CA TYR A 57 1.05 0.91 5.24
C TYR A 57 1.74 0.66 6.60
N ILE A 58 2.97 1.18 6.75
CA ILE A 58 3.81 1.03 7.94
C ILE A 58 3.26 1.81 9.13
N GLU A 59 2.52 2.90 8.90
CA GLU A 59 1.98 3.79 9.95
C GLU A 59 3.08 4.24 10.94
N PRO A 60 4.17 4.89 10.46
CA PRO A 60 5.23 5.33 11.36
C PRO A 60 4.75 6.46 12.28
N THR A 61 5.37 6.59 13.46
CA THR A 61 5.09 7.67 14.42
C THR A 61 5.26 9.06 13.81
N LEU A 62 6.20 9.20 12.87
CA LEU A 62 6.43 10.42 12.11
C LEU A 62 6.63 10.06 10.64
N LEU A 63 5.78 10.62 9.77
CA LEU A 63 5.88 10.49 8.32
C LEU A 63 6.19 11.87 7.72
N MET A 64 7.35 11.99 7.07
CA MET A 64 7.73 13.19 6.32
C MET A 64 7.53 12.93 4.83
N LEU A 65 6.80 13.83 4.17
CA LEU A 65 6.52 13.77 2.75
C LEU A 65 6.99 15.08 2.11
N ASP A 66 7.81 14.97 1.07
CA ASP A 66 8.22 16.11 0.26
C ASP A 66 7.35 16.14 -1.00
N GLU A 67 6.55 17.20 -1.17
CA GLU A 67 5.58 17.39 -2.26
C GLU A 67 4.77 16.12 -2.66
N PRO A 68 4.04 15.46 -1.74
CA PRO A 68 3.41 14.17 -2.01
C PRO A 68 2.34 14.18 -3.12
N THR A 69 1.81 15.35 -3.47
CA THR A 69 0.71 15.51 -4.43
C THR A 69 1.18 15.71 -5.88
N ASN A 70 2.46 16.00 -6.12
CA ASN A 70 2.96 16.44 -7.43
C ASN A 70 2.80 15.38 -8.55
N HIS A 71 2.78 14.10 -8.19
CA HIS A 71 2.57 12.99 -9.12
C HIS A 71 1.27 12.20 -8.87
N LEU A 72 0.34 12.80 -8.10
CA LEU A 72 -0.99 12.27 -7.86
C LEU A 72 -2.02 12.95 -8.77
N ASP A 73 -2.99 12.17 -9.23
CA ASP A 73 -4.19 12.74 -9.83
C ASP A 73 -5.15 13.22 -8.73
N LEU A 74 -6.15 14.01 -9.10
CA LEU A 74 -7.07 14.62 -8.13
C LEU A 74 -7.76 13.59 -7.22
N ASN A 75 -8.12 12.42 -7.75
CA ASN A 75 -8.79 11.38 -6.96
C ASN A 75 -7.85 10.80 -5.90
N ALA A 76 -6.59 10.55 -6.28
CA ALA A 76 -5.57 10.08 -5.35
C ALA A 76 -5.20 11.12 -4.30
N VAL A 77 -5.23 12.42 -4.64
CA VAL A 77 -5.05 13.51 -3.66
C VAL A 77 -6.19 13.59 -2.66
N ILE A 78 -7.44 13.44 -3.10
CA ILE A 78 -8.63 13.48 -2.22
C ILE A 78 -8.64 12.28 -1.26
N TRP A 79 -8.13 11.14 -1.69
CA TRP A 79 -8.06 9.94 -0.86
C TRP A 79 -6.98 10.02 0.22
N LEU A 80 -5.83 10.64 -0.10
CA LEU A 80 -4.65 10.74 0.76
C LEU A 80 -4.89 11.65 1.98
#